data_AF-A0A918EDU4-F1
#
_entry.id   AF-A0A918EDU4-F1
#
_cell.length_a   1.000
_cell.length_b   1.000
_cell.length_c   1.000
_cell.angle_alpha   90.00
_cell.angle_beta   90.00
_cell.angle_gamma   90.00
#
_symmetry.space_group_name_H-M   'P 1'
#
loop_
_entity.id
_entity.type
_entity.pdbx_description
1 polymer ?
#
loop_
_entity_poly.entity_id
_entity_poly.type
_entity_poly.pdbx_seq_one_letter_code
_entity_poly.pdbx_strand_id
1 'polypeptide(L)' 'MSEPGYEAARDELVEVVRRLEAGGLSLEESLALWERGEQLARTCERHLAGARERIDQALAVAEEDVAEV' A
#
# COMPACT_ATOMS: atom_id res chain seq x y z
N MET A 1 -3.13 6.09 16.89
CA MET A 1 -4.03 6.28 15.72
C MET A 1 -3.81 5.10 14.82
N SER A 2 -4.85 4.31 14.51
CA SER A 2 -4.70 3.13 13.65
C SER A 2 -4.38 3.58 12.22
N GLU A 3 -3.44 2.89 11.58
CA GLU A 3 -3.18 3.07 10.15
C GLU A 3 -4.46 2.79 9.35
N PRO A 4 -4.76 3.59 8.31
CA PRO A 4 -5.86 3.27 7.41
C PRO A 4 -5.66 1.89 6.79
N GLY A 5 -6.76 1.16 6.60
CA GLY A 5 -6.75 -0.12 5.88
C GLY A 5 -6.25 0.05 4.46
N TYR A 6 -5.81 -1.05 3.85
CA TYR A 6 -5.24 -1.05 2.49
C TYR A 6 -6.16 -0.36 1.47
N GLU A 7 -7.45 -0.70 1.46
CA GLU A 7 -8.42 -0.14 0.52
C GLU A 7 -8.57 1.36 0.69
N ALA A 8 -8.64 1.85 1.93
CA ALA A 8 -8.74 3.27 2.22
C ALA A 8 -7.47 4.03 1.78
N ALA A 9 -6.29 3.48 2.06
CA ALA A 9 -5.02 4.07 1.65
C ALA A 9 -4.87 4.09 0.11
N ARG A 10 -5.28 3.02 -0.56
CA ARG A 10 -5.29 2.92 -2.03
C ARG A 10 -6.25 3.94 -2.65
N ASP A 11 -7.48 4.03 -2.14
CA ASP A 11 -8.49 4.93 -2.69
C ASP A 11 -8.06 6.40 -2.53
N GLU A 12 -7.47 6.75 -1.39
CA GLU A 12 -6.90 8.09 -1.21
C GLU A 12 -5.72 8.35 -2.16
N LEU A 13 -4.85 7.36 -2.37
CA LEU A 13 -3.71 7.48 -3.30
C LEU A 13 -4.20 7.74 -4.74
N VAL A 14 -5.27 7.05 -5.16
CA VAL A 14 -5.88 7.27 -6.48
C VAL A 14 -6.38 8.70 -6.62
N GLU A 15 -7.02 9.26 -5.59
CA GLU A 15 -7.47 10.66 -5.61
C GLU A 15 -6.30 11.65 -5.64
N VAL A 16 -5.21 11.38 -4.91
CA VAL A 16 -3.99 12.19 -4.97
C VAL A 16 -3.40 12.21 -6.39
N VAL A 17 -3.26 11.04 -7.02
CA VAL A 17 -2.75 10.91 -8.38
C VAL A 17 -3.65 11.65 -9.37
N ARG A 18 -4.97 11.48 -9.27
CA ARG A 18 -5.94 12.19 -10.12
C ARG A 18 -5.79 13.71 -10.03
N ARG A 19 -5.58 14.24 -8.82
CA ARG A 19 -5.38 15.69 -8.62
C ARG A 19 -4.05 16.17 -9.20
N LEU A 20 -2.98 15.40 -9.07
CA LEU A 20 -1.69 15.71 -9.69
C LEU A 20 -1.78 15.71 -11.22
N GLU A 21 -2.45 14.71 -11.80
CA GLU A 21 -2.64 14.56 -13.25
C GLU A 21 -3.54 15.64 -13.86
N ALA A 22 -4.54 16.12 -13.11
CA ALA A 22 -5.41 17.21 -13.54
C ALA A 22 -4.65 18.53 -13.75
N GLY A 23 -3.52 18.71 -13.06
CA GLY A 23 -2.72 19.94 -13.11
C GLY A 23 -3.45 21.15 -12.52
N GLY A 24 -2.96 22.36 -12.82
CA GLY A 24 -3.56 23.61 -12.34
C GLY A 24 -3.26 23.95 -10.87
N LEU A 25 -2.36 23.18 -10.24
CA LEU A 25 -1.89 23.39 -8.88
C LEU A 25 -0.64 24.27 -8.86
N SER A 26 -0.45 25.02 -7.77
CA SER A 26 0.84 25.64 -7.49
C SER A 26 1.91 24.58 -7.21
N LEU A 27 3.18 25.00 -7.24
CA LEU A 27 4.30 24.12 -6.89
C LEU A 27 4.16 23.57 -5.46
N GLU A 28 3.77 24.42 -4.50
CA GLU A 28 3.63 24.03 -3.10
C GLU A 28 2.51 22.99 -2.92
N GLU A 29 1.36 23.18 -3.56
CA GLU A 29 0.26 22.21 -3.55
C GLU A 29 0.65 20.89 -4.22
N SER A 30 1.41 20.96 -5.32
CA SER A 30 1.90 19.78 -6.04
C SER A 30 2.87 18.97 -5.19
N LEU A 31 3.77 19.65 -4.47
CA LEU A 31 4.71 19.01 -3.53
C LEU A 31 3.97 18.37 -2.35
N ALA A 32 3.01 19.07 -1.74
CA ALA A 32 2.23 18.53 -0.64
C ALA A 32 1.43 17.28 -1.04
N LEU A 33 0.83 17.28 -2.24
CA LEU A 33 0.15 16.10 -2.78
C LEU A 33 1.12 14.96 -3.07
N TRP A 34 2.29 15.24 -3.64
CA TRP A 34 3.30 14.22 -3.89
C TRP A 34 3.77 13.56 -2.58
N GLU A 35 4.10 14.34 -1.54
CA GLU A 35 4.50 13.81 -0.23
C GLU A 35 3.41 12.94 0.40
N ARG A 36 2.15 13.35 0.26
CA ARG A 36 1.00 12.55 0.71
C ARG A 36 0.89 11.24 -0.08
N GLY A 37 1.01 11.30 -1.40
CA GLY A 37 1.00 10.14 -2.28
C GLY A 37 2.10 9.14 -1.91
N GLU A 38 3.31 9.62 -1.67
CA GLU A 38 4.45 8.84 -1.20
C GLU A 38 4.18 8.12 0.13
N GLN A 39 3.55 8.81 1.08
CA GLN A 39 3.19 8.21 2.36
C GLN A 39 2.11 7.12 2.22
N LEU A 40 1.13 7.35 1.35
CA LEU A 40 0.07 6.38 1.05
C LEU A 40 0.64 5.15 0.33
N ALA A 41 1.51 5.34 -0.67
CA ALA A 41 2.18 4.26 -1.38
C ALA A 41 2.97 3.35 -0.44
N ARG A 42 3.79 3.93 0.45
CA ARG A 42 4.51 3.17 1.48
C ARG A 42 3.57 2.39 2.41
N THR A 43 2.39 2.93 2.70
CA THR A 43 1.40 2.25 3.54
C THR A 43 0.79 1.06 2.82
N CYS A 44 0.43 1.22 1.54
CA CYS A 44 -0.02 0.12 0.69
C CYS A 44 1.04 -0.98 0.58
N GLU A 45 2.31 -0.62 0.38
CA GLU A 45 3.43 -1.57 0.31
C GLU A 45 3.58 -2.37 1.61
N ARG A 46 3.49 -1.74 2.77
CA ARG A 46 3.54 -2.44 4.07
C ARG A 46 2.42 -3.47 4.21
N HIS A 47 1.19 -3.10 3.84
CA HIS A 47 0.04 -4.01 3.87
C HIS A 47 0.26 -5.21 2.94
N LEU A 48 0.72 -4.97 1.71
CA LEU A 48 0.98 -6.02 0.73
C LEU A 48 2.14 -6.94 1.15
N ALA A 49 3.19 -6.39 1.74
CA ALA A 49 4.31 -7.16 2.27
C ALA A 49 3.86 -8.10 3.39
N GLY A 50 3.08 -7.60 4.35
CA GLY A 50 2.53 -8.43 5.42
C GLY A 50 1.56 -9.51 4.89
N ALA A 51 0.77 -9.21 3.86
CA ALA A 51 -0.07 -10.21 3.21
C ALA A 51 0.75 -11.30 2.50
N ARG A 52 1.83 -10.92 1.81
CA ARG A 52 2.76 -11.85 1.17
C ARG A 52 3.39 -12.79 2.20
N GLU A 53 3.93 -12.24 3.28
CA GLU A 53 4.59 -13.04 4.33
C GLU A 53 3.64 -14.08 4.94
N ARG A 54 2.37 -13.72 5.17
CA ARG A 54 1.36 -14.66 5.66
C ARG A 54 1.07 -15.79 4.69
N ILE A 55 1.07 -15.50 3.38
CA ILE A 55 0.90 -16.52 2.33
C ILE A 55 2.11 -17.45 2.31
N ASP A 56 3.32 -16.88 2.34
CA ASP A 56 4.56 -17.65 2.29
C ASP A 56 4.69 -18.58 3.51
N GLN A 57 4.32 -18.11 4.71
CA GLN A 57 4.26 -18.93 5.92
C GLN A 57 3.23 -20.08 5.79
N ALA A 58 2.05 -19.79 5.25
CA ALA A 58 1.02 -20.83 5.06
C ALA A 58 1.45 -21.90 4.05
N LEU A 59 2.19 -21.51 3.00
CA LEU A 59 2.74 -22.45 2.02
C LEU A 59 3.86 -23.31 2.64
N ALA A 60 4.76 -22.72 3.42
CA ALA A 60 5.84 -23.46 4.08
C ALA A 60 5.29 -24.53 5.04
N VAL A 61 4.27 -24.20 5.85
CA VAL A 61 3.60 -25.17 6.73
C VAL A 61 2.97 -26.30 5.92
N ALA A 62 2.32 -25.99 4.79
CA ALA A 62 1.71 -27.01 3.94
C ALA A 62 2.75 -27.93 3.29
N GLU A 63 3.95 -27.45 2.99
CA GLU A 63 5.05 -28.26 2.46
C GLU A 63 5.65 -29.18 3.53
N GLU A 64 5.79 -28.70 4.77
CA GLU A 64 6.21 -29.52 5.92
C GLU A 64 5.21 -30.65 6.21
N ASP A 65 3.91 -30.33 6.22
CA ASP A 65 2.83 -31.31 6.42
C ASP A 65 2.85 -32.44 5.36
N VAL A 66 3.30 -32.15 4.14
CA VAL A 66 3.40 -33.16 3.06
C VAL A 66 4.67 -34.00 3.18
N ALA A 67 5.75 -33.43 3.72
CA ALA A 67 7.03 -34.13 3.88
C ALA A 67 7.04 -35.13 5.05
N GLU A 68 6.13 -34.99 6.01
CA GLU A 68 5.98 -35.89 7.16
C GLU A 68 5.04 -37.09 6.93
N VAL A 69 4.41 -37.19 5.75
CA VAL A 69 3.44 -38.25 5.36
C VAL A 69 4.08 -39.24 4.37
#